data_AF-A0A961T0T2-F1
#
_entry.id   AF-A0A961T0T2-F1
#
_cell.length_a   1.000
_cell.length_b   1.000
_cell.length_c   1.000
_cell.angle_alpha   90.00
_cell.angle_beta   90.00
_cell.angle_gamma   90.00
#
_symmetry.space_group_name_H-M   'P 1'
#
loop_
_entity.id
_entity.type
_entity.pdbx_description
1 polymer ?
#
loop_
_entity_poly.entity_id
_entity_poly.type
_entity_poly.pdbx_seq_one_letter_code
_entity_poly.pdbx_strand_id
1 'polypeptide(L)'
;MIAGQGFPRRELAAGLYVVATPIGNLGDITIRALETLSSADLVACEDTRVTAKLLQRYAIDTRMIAYHEHNADKAGAKILEQLQAGARIALVSDAGT
;
A
#
# COMPACT_ATOMS: atom_id res chain seq x y z
N MET A 1 -9.27 -18.03 -8.75
CA MET A 1 -10.04 -17.01 -8.00
C MET A 1 -11.23 -17.72 -7.38
N ILE A 2 -11.21 -17.96 -6.07
CA ILE A 2 -12.38 -18.46 -5.33
C ILE A 2 -13.23 -17.22 -5.01
N ALA A 3 -14.48 -17.21 -5.47
CA ALA A 3 -15.37 -16.05 -5.40
C ALA A 3 -15.53 -15.53 -3.97
N GLY A 4 -15.35 -14.21 -3.78
CA GLY A 4 -15.81 -13.48 -2.59
C GLY A 4 -14.83 -13.33 -1.41
N GLN A 5 -13.60 -13.84 -1.51
CA GLN A 5 -12.57 -13.63 -0.48
C GLN A 5 -11.48 -12.69 -1.02
N GLY A 6 -11.20 -11.60 -0.29
CA GLY A 6 -10.12 -10.67 -0.63
C GLY A 6 -8.75 -11.34 -0.62
N PHE A 7 -7.70 -10.63 -1.10
CA PHE A 7 -6.35 -11.20 -1.11
C PHE A 7 -5.92 -11.64 0.30
N PRO A 8 -5.26 -12.82 0.47
CA PRO A 8 -4.85 -13.31 1.78
C PRO A 8 -4.14 -12.25 2.63
N ARG A 9 -4.56 -12.13 3.88
CA ARG A 9 -3.93 -11.27 4.89
C ARG A 9 -2.99 -12.09 5.75
N ARG A 10 -1.80 -11.53 6.05
CA ARG A 10 -0.84 -12.08 7.00
C ARG A 10 -0.76 -11.16 8.22
N GLU A 11 -0.31 -11.71 9.35
CA GLU A 11 -0.02 -10.89 10.51
C GLU A 11 1.16 -9.96 10.19
N LEU A 12 0.95 -8.65 10.38
CA LEU A 12 1.97 -7.62 10.27
C LEU A 12 2.17 -7.00 11.65
N ALA A 13 3.42 -6.83 12.06
CA ALA A 13 3.72 -5.96 13.19
C ALA A 13 3.39 -4.51 12.85
N ALA A 14 3.08 -3.69 13.85
CA ALA A 14 2.97 -2.24 13.68
C ALA A 14 4.25 -1.68 13.03
N GLY A 15 4.12 -0.74 12.10
CA GLY A 15 5.26 -0.15 11.41
C GLY A 15 4.98 0.31 9.98
N LEU A 16 6.03 0.87 9.37
CA LEU A 16 6.04 1.34 8.00
C LEU A 16 6.67 0.28 7.08
N TYR A 17 5.94 -0.12 6.05
CA TYR A 17 6.36 -1.12 5.07
C TYR A 17 6.52 -0.45 3.71
N VAL A 18 7.75 -0.39 3.20
CA VAL A 18 8.00 0.14 1.85
C VAL A 18 7.75 -0.97 0.83
N VAL A 19 6.87 -0.69 -0.14
CA VAL A 19 6.45 -1.62 -1.18
C VAL A 19 6.73 -0.98 -2.53
N ALA A 20 7.58 -1.60 -3.34
CA ALA A 20 7.82 -1.16 -4.71
C ALA A 20 6.74 -1.71 -5.65
N THR A 21 6.29 -0.90 -6.62
CA THR A 21 5.52 -1.36 -7.78
C THR A 21 6.45 -1.86 -8.88
N PRO A 22 6.13 -2.94 -9.60
CA PRO A 22 6.91 -3.34 -10.77
C PRO A 22 6.77 -2.31 -11.89
N ILE A 23 7.85 -2.09 -12.64
CA ILE A 23 7.81 -1.26 -13.85
C ILE A 23 7.04 -2.01 -14.94
N GLY A 24 6.00 -1.38 -15.50
CA GLY A 24 5.21 -1.92 -16.60
C GLY A 24 4.16 -2.93 -16.15
N ASN A 25 4.57 -4.18 -15.86
CA ASN A 25 3.62 -5.27 -15.64
C ASN A 25 3.27 -5.47 -14.15
N LEU A 26 2.04 -5.11 -13.77
CA LEU A 26 1.50 -5.35 -12.41
C LEU A 26 1.45 -6.84 -12.00
N GLY A 27 1.62 -7.76 -12.94
CA GLY A 27 1.77 -9.20 -12.69
C GLY A 27 3.09 -9.58 -12.03
N ASP A 28 4.13 -8.74 -12.15
CA ASP A 28 5.47 -9.03 -11.62
C ASP A 28 5.60 -8.66 -10.13
N ILE A 29 4.52 -8.19 -9.52
CA ILE A 29 4.47 -7.91 -8.10
C ILE A 29 4.61 -9.20 -7.28
N THR A 30 5.37 -9.14 -6.19
CA THR A 30 5.59 -10.30 -5.32
C THR A 30 4.36 -10.63 -4.47
N ILE A 31 4.20 -11.89 -4.10
CA ILE A 31 3.17 -12.34 -3.15
C ILE A 31 3.29 -11.56 -1.83
N ARG A 32 4.52 -11.37 -1.32
CA ARG A 32 4.77 -10.61 -0.08
C ARG A 32 4.28 -9.17 -0.17
N ALA A 33 4.43 -8.51 -1.32
CA ALA A 33 3.93 -7.15 -1.52
C ALA A 33 2.39 -7.12 -1.46
N LEU A 34 1.74 -8.06 -2.14
CA LEU A 34 0.27 -8.19 -2.10
C LEU A 34 -0.26 -8.49 -0.70
N GLU A 35 0.38 -9.41 0.03
CA GLU A 35 0.04 -9.71 1.43
C GLU A 35 0.21 -8.47 2.31
N THR A 36 1.28 -7.70 2.10
CA THR A 36 1.55 -6.48 2.86
C THR A 36 0.50 -5.40 2.59
N LEU A 37 0.14 -5.18 1.32
CA LEU A 37 -0.90 -4.23 0.92
C LEU A 37 -2.28 -4.65 1.44
N SER A 38 -2.59 -5.95 1.41
CA SER A 38 -3.84 -6.49 1.95
C SER A 38 -3.91 -6.37 3.48
N SER A 39 -2.78 -6.46 4.18
CA SER A 39 -2.76 -6.50 5.64
C SER A 39 -2.52 -5.14 6.31
N ALA A 40 -2.17 -4.12 5.54
CA ALA A 40 -2.00 -2.77 6.04
C ALA A 40 -3.34 -2.15 6.47
N ASP A 41 -3.29 -1.24 7.44
CA ASP A 41 -4.41 -0.39 7.81
C ASP A 41 -4.61 0.75 6.80
N LEU A 42 -3.50 1.19 6.20
CA LEU A 42 -3.46 2.28 5.25
C LEU A 42 -2.36 2.07 4.20
N VAL A 43 -2.68 2.36 2.94
CA VAL A 43 -1.72 2.48 1.84
C VAL A 43 -1.47 3.95 1.55
N ALA A 44 -0.27 4.44 1.80
CA ALA A 44 0.21 5.73 1.31
C ALA A 44 0.89 5.52 -0.04
N CYS A 45 0.53 6.27 -1.06
CA CYS A 45 1.12 6.10 -2.40
C CYS A 45 1.31 7.42 -3.12
N GLU A 46 2.33 7.46 -3.97
CA GLU A 46 2.64 8.60 -4.83
C GLU A 46 1.65 8.72 -6.00
N ASP A 47 1.55 7.68 -6.83
CA ASP A 47 0.53 7.58 -7.89
C ASP A 47 -0.66 6.73 -7.42
N THR A 48 -1.73 7.43 -7.04
CA THR A 48 -3.01 6.81 -6.65
C THR A 48 -3.69 6.03 -7.78
N ARG A 49 -3.46 6.39 -9.05
CA ARG A 49 -4.10 5.72 -10.19
C ARG A 49 -3.45 4.36 -10.45
N VAL A 50 -2.13 4.30 -10.41
CA VAL A 50 -1.38 3.03 -10.56
C VAL A 50 -1.70 2.11 -9.38
N THR A 51 -1.61 2.65 -8.16
CA THR A 51 -1.88 1.88 -6.94
C THR A 51 -3.33 1.38 -6.89
N ALA A 52 -4.32 2.20 -7.27
CA ALA A 52 -5.72 1.76 -7.33
C ALA A 52 -5.94 0.60 -8.32
N LYS A 53 -5.31 0.65 -9.50
CA LYS A 53 -5.38 -0.47 -10.48
C LYS A 53 -4.78 -1.74 -9.92
N LEU A 54 -3.66 -1.64 -9.20
CA LEU A 54 -3.02 -2.76 -8.53
C LEU A 54 -3.95 -3.37 -7.48
N LEU A 55 -4.48 -2.57 -6.56
CA LEU A 55 -5.36 -3.05 -5.49
C LEU A 55 -6.65 -3.68 -6.07
N GLN A 56 -7.25 -3.04 -7.08
CA GLN A 56 -8.43 -3.56 -7.77
C GLN A 56 -8.16 -4.91 -8.45
N ARG A 57 -7.03 -5.05 -9.15
CA ARG A 57 -6.65 -6.29 -9.85
C ARG A 57 -6.58 -7.50 -8.91
N TYR A 58 -6.15 -7.28 -7.67
CA TYR A 58 -5.98 -8.33 -6.67
C TYR A 58 -7.08 -8.36 -5.61
N ALA A 59 -8.17 -7.61 -5.79
CA ALA A 59 -9.28 -7.50 -4.84
C ALA A 59 -8.82 -7.14 -3.41
N ILE A 60 -7.91 -6.16 -3.31
CA ILE A 60 -7.48 -5.57 -2.04
C ILE A 60 -8.31 -4.31 -1.80
N ASP A 61 -8.90 -4.21 -0.61
CA ASP A 61 -9.83 -3.16 -0.20
C ASP A 61 -9.23 -2.17 0.81
N THR A 62 -7.92 -2.25 1.06
CA THR A 62 -7.21 -1.37 1.99
C THR A 62 -7.36 0.10 1.59
N ARG A 63 -7.66 0.94 2.57
CA ARG A 63 -7.81 2.38 2.37
C ARG A 63 -6.52 3.00 1.84
N MET A 64 -6.64 3.93 0.89
CA MET A 64 -5.52 4.61 0.26
C MET A 64 -5.51 6.12 0.57
N ILE A 65 -4.32 6.70 0.71
CA ILE A 65 -4.08 8.14 0.74
C ILE A 65 -2.96 8.52 -0.25
N ALA A 66 -3.04 9.73 -0.82
CA ALA A 66 -1.97 10.28 -1.64
C ALA A 66 -0.84 10.82 -0.75
N TYR A 67 0.40 10.46 -1.07
CA TYR A 67 1.62 10.97 -0.45
C TYR A 67 2.61 11.38 -1.56
N HIS A 68 2.78 12.68 -1.77
CA HIS A 68 3.64 13.26 -2.80
C HIS A 68 4.27 14.56 -2.28
N GLU A 69 5.34 15.06 -2.91
CA GLU A 69 6.13 16.21 -2.40
C GLU A 69 5.28 17.41 -1.96
N HIS A 70 4.29 17.82 -2.76
CA HIS A 70 3.42 18.96 -2.42
C HIS A 70 2.55 18.79 -1.17
N ASN A 71 2.36 17.55 -0.68
CA ASN A 71 1.56 17.26 0.51
C ASN A 71 2.34 16.53 1.61
N ALA A 72 3.64 16.30 1.40
CA ALA A 72 4.47 15.43 2.23
C ALA A 72 4.47 15.85 3.70
N ASP A 73 4.51 17.15 4.00
CA ASP A 73 4.49 17.64 5.39
C ASP A 73 3.19 17.26 6.11
N LYS A 74 2.04 17.51 5.46
CA LYS A 74 0.72 17.25 6.06
C LYS A 74 0.38 15.77 6.09
N ALA A 75 0.67 15.05 5.01
CA ALA A 75 0.42 13.61 4.91
C ALA A 75 1.39 12.82 5.80
N GLY A 76 2.66 13.24 5.83
CA GLY A 76 3.71 12.67 6.68
C GLY A 76 3.39 12.80 8.16
N ALA A 77 2.92 13.97 8.62
CA ALA A 77 2.48 14.14 10.01
C ALA A 77 1.37 13.14 10.41
N LYS A 78 0.36 12.94 9.55
CA LYS A 78 -0.71 11.97 9.79
C LYS A 78 -0.22 10.52 9.79
N ILE A 79 0.69 10.18 8.88
CA ILE A 79 1.31 8.86 8.80
C ILE A 79 2.10 8.59 10.10
N LEU A 80 2.89 9.55 10.57
CA LEU A 80 3.65 9.43 11.81
C LEU A 80 2.75 9.25 13.03
N GLU A 81 1.68 10.04 13.14
CA GLU A 81 0.68 9.90 14.21
C GLU A 81 0.09 8.48 14.25
N GLN A 82 -0.32 7.95 13.08
CA GLN A 82 -0.86 6.59 13.00
C GLN A 82 0.19 5.52 13.32
N LEU A 83 1.43 5.68 12.87
CA LEU A 83 2.52 4.76 13.23
C LEU A 83 2.76 4.73 14.75
N GLN A 84 2.75 5.89 15.40
CA GLN A 84 2.87 5.99 16.86
C GLN A 84 1.69 5.33 17.59
N ALA A 85 0.50 5.34 16.98
CA ALA A 85 -0.68 4.64 17.47
C ALA A 85 -0.66 3.11 17.18
N GLY A 86 0.42 2.58 16.59
CA GLY A 86 0.57 1.15 16.31
C GLY A 86 -0.03 0.70 14.98
N ALA A 87 -0.31 1.61 14.05
CA ALA A 87 -0.83 1.25 12.73
C ALA A 87 0.21 0.54 11.86
N ARG A 88 -0.29 -0.28 10.92
CA ARG A 88 0.47 -0.90 9.84
C ARG A 88 0.28 -0.07 8.58
N ILE A 89 1.31 0.65 8.14
CA ILE A 89 1.20 1.51 6.95
C ILE A 89 2.09 0.95 5.85
N ALA A 90 1.51 0.76 4.67
CA ALA A 90 2.28 0.44 3.47
C ALA A 90 2.54 1.74 2.70
N LEU A 91 3.81 2.06 2.45
CA LEU A 91 4.23 3.12 1.55
C LEU A 91 4.55 2.52 0.19
N VAL A 92 3.71 2.81 -0.80
CA VAL A 92 3.95 2.43 -2.19
C VAL A 92 4.80 3.49 -2.86
N SER A 93 6.02 3.10 -3.22
CA SER A 93 6.95 3.90 -4.03
C SER A 93 6.87 3.44 -5.47
N ASP A 94 6.84 4.39 -6.41
CA ASP A 94 7.00 4.03 -7.81
C ASP A 94 8.43 3.54 -8.07
N ALA A 95 8.59 2.62 -9.02
CA ALA A 95 9.90 2.11 -9.42
C ALA A 95 10.55 2.95 -10.53
N GLY A 96 9.90 4.03 -10.98
CA GLY A 96 10.42 4.97 -11.95
C GLY A 96 11.05 6.21 -11.32
N THR A 97 12.36 6.17 -11.08
CA THR A 97 13.21 7.37 -11.03
C THR A 97 14.23 7.29 -12.14
#